data_AF-A0AA41CH29-F1
#
_entry.id   AF-A0AA41CH29-F1
#
_cell.length_a   1.000
_cell.length_b   1.000
_cell.length_c   1.000
_cell.angle_alpha   90.00
_cell.angle_beta   90.00
_cell.angle_gamma   90.00
#
_symmetry.space_group_name_H-M   'P 1'
#
loop_
_entity.id
_entity.type
_entity.pdbx_description
1 polymer ?
#
loop_
_entity_poly.entity_id
_entity_poly.type
_entity_poly.pdbx_seq_one_letter_code
_entity_poly.pdbx_strand_id
1 'polypeptide(L)'
;MSMLDGVSQCWPIAHDCHIWWEAWSAIGALAAVLTGITAIGVAWVGIGVTSASAYAVWRLGIAANRASQEATRIAGVQAERTSYKEDTEQLLVLVQVAPELVNVRIKVERILAGLNHDSLGGMAFATDKEYRDAFLAAAEKLSLPILGEITGRLHYVDRPTAARMLRIKGVVETVQADCRILNGQESEEELLHFHRTVFVTLRLAVADLTAVCGECEKAMARLQLVNH
;
A
#
# COMPACT_ATOMS: atom_id res chain seq x y z
N MET A 1 -19.12 -11.74 -94.65
CA MET A 1 -19.13 -12.75 -93.58
C MET A 1 -19.34 -12.01 -92.28
N SER A 2 -20.50 -12.24 -91.69
CA SER A 2 -21.06 -11.44 -90.59
C SER A 2 -20.48 -11.96 -89.27
N MET A 3 -20.07 -11.05 -88.38
CA MET A 3 -19.48 -11.38 -87.07
C MET A 3 -20.39 -12.25 -86.18
N LEU A 4 -21.67 -12.36 -86.54
CA LEU A 4 -22.71 -13.14 -85.87
C LEU A 4 -22.76 -14.62 -86.28
N ASP A 5 -22.07 -15.03 -87.37
CA ASP A 5 -21.96 -16.45 -87.77
C ASP A 5 -21.15 -17.30 -86.77
N GLY A 6 -20.42 -16.66 -85.84
CA GLY A 6 -19.51 -17.34 -84.90
C GLY A 6 -20.06 -17.65 -83.51
N VAL A 7 -21.30 -17.26 -83.17
CA VAL A 7 -21.80 -17.36 -81.77
C VAL A 7 -23.11 -18.15 -81.63
N SER A 8 -24.02 -18.05 -82.60
CA SER A 8 -25.16 -18.97 -82.75
C SER A 8 -25.92 -18.68 -84.05
N GLN A 9 -25.99 -19.65 -84.96
CA GLN A 9 -26.74 -19.55 -86.22
C GLN A 9 -28.24 -19.90 -86.09
N CYS A 10 -28.84 -19.77 -84.91
CA CYS A 10 -30.27 -20.03 -84.72
C CYS A 10 -31.05 -18.70 -84.85
N TRP A 11 -31.08 -18.17 -86.08
CA TRP A 11 -31.95 -17.07 -86.52
C TRP A 11 -33.05 -17.66 -87.41
N PRO A 12 -34.27 -17.09 -87.51
CA PRO A 12 -35.43 -17.77 -88.11
C PRO A 12 -35.36 -18.10 -89.62
N ILE A 13 -34.22 -17.84 -90.28
CA ILE A 13 -34.03 -18.01 -91.74
C ILE A 13 -32.98 -19.12 -92.04
N ALA A 14 -32.31 -19.68 -91.03
CA ALA A 14 -31.34 -20.77 -91.23
C ALA A 14 -32.02 -22.15 -91.14
N HIS A 15 -31.76 -23.01 -92.11
CA HIS A 15 -32.45 -24.30 -92.29
C HIS A 15 -31.95 -25.41 -91.34
N ASP A 16 -30.80 -25.21 -90.67
CA ASP A 16 -30.21 -26.12 -89.69
C ASP A 16 -29.65 -25.34 -88.48
N CYS A 17 -30.13 -25.64 -87.27
CA CYS A 17 -29.65 -25.03 -86.02
C CYS A 17 -28.55 -25.91 -85.43
N HIS A 18 -27.29 -25.54 -85.69
CA HIS A 18 -26.14 -26.15 -85.05
C HIS A 18 -25.63 -25.26 -83.92
N ILE A 19 -25.82 -25.69 -82.67
CA ILE A 19 -25.21 -25.06 -81.50
C ILE A 19 -23.73 -25.40 -81.52
N TRP A 20 -22.88 -24.41 -81.78
CA TRP A 20 -21.43 -24.54 -81.71
C TRP A 20 -20.98 -24.54 -80.24
N TRP A 21 -21.18 -25.67 -79.57
CA TRP A 21 -20.73 -25.90 -78.19
C TRP A 21 -19.22 -25.67 -78.02
N GLU A 22 -18.43 -25.86 -79.08
CA GLU A 22 -16.99 -25.59 -79.07
C GLU A 22 -16.63 -24.09 -79.01
N ALA A 23 -17.44 -23.22 -79.60
CA ALA A 23 -17.25 -21.77 -79.47
C ALA A 23 -17.57 -21.29 -78.05
N TRP A 24 -18.64 -21.83 -77.45
CA TRP A 24 -19.01 -21.54 -76.07
C TRP A 24 -18.04 -22.11 -75.05
N SER A 25 -17.48 -23.31 -75.28
CA SER A 25 -16.46 -23.88 -74.41
C SER A 25 -15.14 -23.12 -74.49
N ALA A 26 -14.76 -22.61 -75.65
CA ALA A 26 -13.58 -21.74 -75.81
C ALA A 26 -13.74 -20.42 -75.04
N ILE A 27 -14.91 -19.79 -75.09
CA ILE A 27 -15.22 -18.57 -74.32
C ILE A 27 -15.19 -18.88 -72.81
N GLY A 28 -15.81 -19.99 -72.39
CA GLY A 28 -15.80 -20.45 -71.00
C GLY A 28 -14.39 -20.74 -70.48
N ALA A 29 -13.54 -21.37 -71.29
CA ALA A 29 -12.15 -21.65 -70.95
C ALA A 29 -11.32 -20.37 -70.78
N LEU A 30 -11.50 -19.39 -71.67
CA LEU A 30 -10.80 -18.10 -71.59
C LEU A 30 -11.19 -17.32 -70.33
N ALA A 31 -12.49 -17.29 -70.00
CA ALA A 31 -12.99 -16.65 -68.78
C ALA A 31 -12.44 -17.33 -67.52
N ALA A 32 -12.41 -18.67 -67.48
CA ALA A 32 -11.84 -19.43 -66.37
C ALA A 32 -10.35 -19.10 -66.14
N VAL A 33 -9.55 -19.03 -67.23
CA VAL A 33 -8.12 -18.67 -67.14
C VAL A 33 -7.93 -17.25 -66.59
N LEU A 34 -8.69 -16.27 -67.08
CA LEU A 34 -8.62 -14.88 -66.61
C LEU A 34 -8.99 -14.74 -65.13
N THR A 35 -10.03 -15.45 -64.67
CA THR A 35 -10.41 -15.49 -63.24
C THR A 35 -9.36 -16.18 -62.37
N GLY A 36 -8.71 -17.23 -62.88
CA GLY A 36 -7.62 -17.91 -62.18
C GLY A 36 -6.39 -17.00 -61.96
N ILE A 37 -6.00 -16.25 -62.99
CA ILE A 37 -4.85 -15.33 -62.92
C ILE A 37 -5.11 -14.19 -61.93
N THR A 38 -6.32 -13.61 -61.96
CA THR A 38 -6.71 -12.55 -61.02
C THR A 38 -6.80 -13.06 -59.58
N ALA A 39 -7.32 -14.27 -59.35
CA ALA A 39 -7.34 -14.90 -58.02
C ALA A 39 -5.93 -15.11 -57.45
N ILE A 40 -4.98 -15.55 -58.27
CA ILE A 40 -3.57 -15.70 -57.87
C ILE A 40 -2.97 -14.33 -57.50
N GLY A 41 -3.25 -13.29 -58.30
CA GLY A 41 -2.79 -11.94 -58.03
C GLY A 41 -3.26 -11.40 -56.67
N VAL A 42 -4.54 -11.59 -56.34
CA VAL A 42 -5.12 -11.16 -55.05
C VAL A 42 -4.53 -11.97 -53.89
N ALA A 43 -4.29 -13.26 -54.06
CA ALA A 43 -3.68 -14.10 -53.03
C ALA A 43 -2.26 -13.62 -52.65
N TRP A 44 -1.44 -13.23 -53.64
CA TRP A 44 -0.10 -12.68 -53.40
C TRP A 44 -0.12 -11.34 -52.67
N VAL A 45 -1.10 -10.47 -52.96
CA VAL A 45 -1.30 -9.21 -52.21
C VAL A 45 -1.62 -9.50 -50.75
N GLY A 46 -2.48 -10.50 -50.47
CA GLY A 46 -2.81 -10.92 -49.11
C GLY A 46 -1.60 -11.39 -48.30
N ILE A 47 -0.71 -12.19 -48.92
CA ILE A 47 0.55 -12.64 -48.30
C ILE A 47 1.47 -11.45 -48.01
N GLY A 48 1.56 -10.49 -48.93
CA GLY A 48 2.35 -9.27 -48.76
C GLY A 48 1.89 -8.42 -47.58
N VAL A 49 0.58 -8.15 -47.48
CA VAL A 49 -0.01 -7.38 -46.37
C VAL A 49 0.18 -8.09 -45.03
N THR A 50 -0.04 -9.41 -44.99
CA THR A 50 0.13 -10.21 -43.78
C THR A 50 1.58 -10.17 -43.31
N SER A 51 2.55 -10.33 -44.22
CA SER A 51 3.97 -10.29 -43.91
C SER A 51 4.41 -8.90 -43.42
N ALA A 52 3.92 -7.83 -44.06
CA ALA A 52 4.20 -6.46 -43.66
C ALA A 52 3.64 -6.14 -42.27
N SER A 53 2.41 -6.57 -41.97
CA SER A 53 1.80 -6.41 -40.64
C SER A 53 2.54 -7.21 -39.56
N ALA A 54 2.93 -8.46 -39.85
CA ALA A 54 3.70 -9.29 -38.92
C ALA A 54 5.07 -8.67 -38.62
N TYR A 55 5.76 -8.13 -39.62
CA TYR A 55 7.02 -7.42 -39.43
C TYR A 55 6.85 -6.16 -38.58
N ALA A 56 5.80 -5.37 -38.83
CA ALA A 56 5.51 -4.17 -38.04
C ALA A 56 5.26 -4.53 -36.56
N VAL A 57 4.45 -5.56 -36.29
CA VAL A 57 4.17 -6.05 -34.94
C VAL A 57 5.44 -6.60 -34.26
N TRP A 58 6.26 -7.37 -34.98
CA TRP A 58 7.53 -7.88 -34.45
C TRP A 58 8.49 -6.75 -34.05
N ARG A 59 8.64 -5.74 -34.90
CA ARG A 59 9.47 -4.56 -34.61
C ARG A 59 8.94 -3.81 -33.38
N LEU A 60 7.63 -3.60 -33.29
CA LEU A 60 7.00 -2.97 -32.13
C LEU A 60 7.21 -3.82 -30.86
N GLY A 61 7.14 -5.15 -30.96
CA GLY A 61 7.39 -6.07 -29.85
C GLY A 61 8.82 -5.98 -29.32
N ILE A 62 9.83 -5.86 -30.20
CA ILE A 62 11.21 -5.65 -29.78
C ILE A 62 11.39 -4.29 -29.07
N ALA A 63 10.79 -3.24 -29.62
CA ALA A 63 10.83 -1.92 -29.00
C ALA A 63 10.12 -1.91 -27.62
N ALA A 64 8.97 -2.57 -27.52
CA ALA A 64 8.22 -2.73 -26.28
C ALA A 64 9.01 -3.53 -25.24
N ASN A 65 9.67 -4.64 -25.62
CA ASN A 65 10.50 -5.42 -24.70
C ASN A 65 11.67 -4.62 -24.14
N ARG A 66 12.31 -3.78 -24.96
CA ARG A 66 13.38 -2.87 -24.49
C ARG A 66 12.83 -1.81 -23.53
N ALA A 67 11.67 -1.23 -23.84
CA ALA A 67 11.01 -0.26 -22.96
C ALA A 67 10.58 -0.88 -21.63
N SER A 68 10.05 -2.11 -21.65
CA SER A 68 9.66 -2.85 -20.44
C SER A 68 10.85 -3.21 -19.57
N GLN A 69 11.97 -3.65 -20.15
CA GLN A 69 13.21 -3.90 -19.39
C GLN A 69 13.73 -2.65 -18.70
N GLU A 70 13.74 -1.52 -19.40
CA GLU A 70 14.16 -0.24 -18.82
C GLU A 70 13.17 0.24 -17.74
N ALA A 71 11.87 0.10 -17.97
CA ALA A 71 10.84 0.40 -16.98
C ALA A 71 10.98 -0.47 -15.72
N THR A 72 11.28 -1.76 -15.84
CA THR A 72 11.54 -2.64 -14.69
C THR A 72 12.81 -2.27 -13.95
N ARG A 73 13.86 -1.84 -14.66
CA ARG A 73 15.11 -1.37 -14.05
C ARG A 73 14.88 -0.09 -13.24
N ILE A 74 14.18 0.89 -13.84
CA ILE A 74 13.84 2.15 -13.17
C ILE A 74 12.91 1.88 -11.98
N ALA A 75 11.90 1.02 -12.14
CA ALA A 75 11.00 0.63 -11.06
C ALA A 75 11.75 -0.07 -9.91
N GLY A 76 12.72 -0.94 -10.22
CA GLY A 76 13.56 -1.60 -9.22
C GLY A 76 14.40 -0.60 -8.42
N VAL A 77 15.13 0.29 -9.10
CA VAL A 77 15.93 1.33 -8.43
C VAL A 77 15.05 2.30 -7.63
N GLN A 78 13.86 2.62 -8.14
CA GLN A 78 12.93 3.49 -7.44
C GLN A 78 12.30 2.80 -6.22
N ALA A 79 11.95 1.52 -6.31
CA ALA A 79 11.47 0.72 -5.20
C ALA A 79 12.53 0.59 -4.09
N GLU A 80 13.80 0.33 -4.46
CA GLU A 80 14.91 0.27 -3.51
C GLU A 80 15.14 1.61 -2.81
N ARG A 81 15.11 2.72 -3.56
CA ARG A 81 15.22 4.07 -2.98
C ARG A 81 14.06 4.41 -2.06
N THR A 82 12.83 4.00 -2.41
CA THR A 82 11.66 4.22 -1.55
C THR A 82 11.77 3.40 -0.28
N SER A 83 12.13 2.11 -0.37
CA SER A 83 12.35 1.25 0.80
C SER A 83 13.43 1.82 1.71
N TYR A 84 14.57 2.25 1.16
CA TYR A 84 15.63 2.86 1.95
C TYR A 84 15.18 4.14 2.67
N LYS A 85 14.36 4.96 2.01
CA LYS A 85 13.78 6.17 2.62
C LYS A 85 12.81 5.82 3.73
N GLU A 86 11.90 4.87 3.51
CA GLU A 86 10.93 4.41 4.51
C GLU A 86 11.64 3.82 5.74
N ASP A 87 12.64 2.97 5.53
CA ASP A 87 13.48 2.41 6.59
C ASP A 87 14.21 3.52 7.38
N THR A 88 14.75 4.52 6.68
CA THR A 88 15.42 5.66 7.31
C THR A 88 14.42 6.49 8.12
N GLU A 89 13.25 6.81 7.57
CA GLU A 89 12.20 7.56 8.27
C GLU A 89 11.72 6.82 9.52
N GLN A 90 11.54 5.50 9.46
CA GLN A 90 11.20 4.68 10.63
C GLN A 90 12.24 4.87 11.75
N LEU A 91 13.52 4.74 11.42
CA LEU A 91 14.60 4.87 12.41
C LEU A 91 14.64 6.28 13.00
N LEU A 92 14.51 7.32 12.17
CA LEU A 92 14.52 8.71 12.63
C LEU A 92 13.34 9.04 13.54
N VAL A 93 12.14 8.53 13.23
CA VAL A 93 10.95 8.70 14.10
C VAL A 93 11.18 8.05 15.47
N LEU A 94 11.71 6.82 15.50
CA LEU A 94 11.99 6.12 16.75
C LEU A 94 13.09 6.78 17.58
N VAL A 95 14.14 7.32 16.94
CA VAL A 95 15.21 8.06 17.62
C VAL A 95 14.68 9.38 18.18
N GLN A 96 13.87 10.11 17.41
CA GLN A 96 13.34 11.42 17.82
C GLN A 96 12.50 11.34 19.10
N VAL A 97 11.70 10.28 19.26
CA VAL A 97 10.79 10.12 20.39
C VAL A 97 11.43 9.38 21.59
N ALA A 98 12.56 8.72 21.40
CA ALA A 98 13.18 7.87 22.42
C ALA A 98 13.42 8.57 23.78
N PRO A 99 14.01 9.79 23.84
CA PRO A 99 14.28 10.45 25.12
C PRO A 99 12.99 10.77 25.90
N GLU A 100 11.94 11.15 25.19
CA GLU A 100 10.63 11.44 25.78
C GLU A 100 10.02 10.19 26.38
N LEU A 101 9.99 9.07 25.63
CA LEU A 101 9.42 7.81 26.12
C LEU A 101 10.17 7.26 27.33
N VAL A 102 11.51 7.34 27.34
CA VAL A 102 12.32 6.92 28.49
C VAL A 102 12.00 7.78 29.72
N ASN A 103 11.91 9.10 29.55
CA ASN A 103 11.56 10.01 30.65
C ASN A 103 10.15 9.73 31.20
N VAL A 104 9.16 9.54 30.32
CA VAL A 104 7.79 9.21 30.72
C VAL A 104 7.73 7.86 31.40
N ARG A 105 8.45 6.84 30.91
CA ARG A 105 8.57 5.53 31.57
C ARG A 105 9.02 5.67 33.02
N ILE A 106 10.12 6.38 33.26
CA ILE A 106 10.67 6.59 34.61
C ILE A 106 9.65 7.30 35.52
N LYS A 107 8.94 8.32 35.01
CA LYS A 107 7.90 9.02 35.77
C LYS A 107 6.73 8.11 36.10
N VAL A 108 6.23 7.33 35.14
CA VAL A 108 5.11 6.40 35.34
C VAL A 108 5.49 5.29 36.32
N GLU A 109 6.69 4.72 36.20
CA GLU A 109 7.20 3.71 37.14
C GLU A 109 7.31 4.28 38.57
N ARG A 110 7.77 5.52 38.72
CA ARG A 110 7.81 6.20 40.02
C ARG A 110 6.42 6.42 40.60
N ILE A 111 5.45 6.84 39.77
CA ILE A 111 4.05 6.99 40.18
C ILE A 111 3.48 5.64 40.63
N LEU A 112 3.69 4.58 39.86
CA LEU A 112 3.25 3.24 40.21
C LEU A 112 3.88 2.72 41.49
N ALA A 113 5.18 2.96 41.69
CA ALA A 113 5.86 2.59 42.93
C ALA A 113 5.24 3.33 44.14
N GLY A 114 4.89 4.60 43.98
CA GLY A 114 4.17 5.37 44.99
C GLY A 114 2.78 4.82 45.28
N LEU A 115 2.02 4.44 44.23
CA LEU A 115 0.68 3.86 44.32
C LEU A 115 0.66 2.44 44.92
N ASN A 116 1.74 1.68 44.75
CA ASN A 116 1.87 0.27 45.13
C ASN A 116 2.33 0.05 46.59
N HIS A 117 2.03 0.96 47.51
CA HIS A 117 2.39 0.80 48.92
C HIS A 117 1.47 -0.23 49.60
N ASP A 118 1.64 -1.51 49.24
CA ASP A 118 0.88 -2.68 49.71
C ASP A 118 -0.65 -2.56 49.59
N SER A 119 -1.40 -3.52 50.12
CA SER A 119 -2.87 -3.51 50.21
C SER A 119 -3.47 -2.24 50.87
N LEU A 120 -2.63 -1.35 51.37
CA LEU A 120 -2.95 -0.07 52.01
C LEU A 120 -2.87 1.12 51.04
N GLY A 121 -2.27 1.00 49.85
CA GLY A 121 -2.09 2.12 48.93
C GLY A 121 -3.40 2.78 48.49
N GLY A 122 -4.46 1.98 48.30
CA GLY A 122 -5.81 2.50 48.03
C GLY A 122 -6.40 3.24 49.24
N MET A 123 -6.22 2.69 50.44
CA MET A 123 -6.68 3.34 51.68
C MET A 123 -5.96 4.67 51.89
N ALA A 124 -4.63 4.69 51.74
CA ALA A 124 -3.83 5.90 51.82
C ALA A 124 -4.30 6.95 50.80
N PHE A 125 -4.61 6.54 49.57
CA PHE A 125 -5.15 7.45 48.56
C PHE A 125 -6.51 8.07 48.95
N ALA A 126 -7.36 7.29 49.60
CA ALA A 126 -8.68 7.74 50.01
C ALA A 126 -8.63 8.62 51.28
N THR A 127 -7.77 8.29 52.26
CA THR A 127 -7.73 8.95 53.56
C THR A 127 -6.71 10.09 53.66
N ASP A 128 -5.59 10.01 52.94
CA ASP A 128 -4.49 10.98 53.03
C ASP A 128 -4.53 11.93 51.81
N LYS A 129 -4.88 13.19 52.10
CA LYS A 129 -4.93 14.25 51.09
C LYS A 129 -3.54 14.62 50.56
N GLU A 130 -2.51 14.65 51.41
CA GLU A 130 -1.16 15.02 50.97
C GLU A 130 -0.60 13.97 50.02
N TYR A 131 -0.82 12.70 50.33
CA TYR A 131 -0.49 11.59 49.44
C TYR A 131 -1.20 11.69 48.09
N ARG A 132 -2.52 11.99 48.10
CA ARG A 132 -3.30 12.17 46.87
C ARG A 132 -2.83 13.38 46.05
N ASP A 133 -2.61 14.53 46.69
CA ASP A 133 -2.16 15.75 46.02
C ASP A 133 -0.76 15.56 45.39
N ALA A 134 0.14 14.82 46.06
CA ALA A 134 1.43 14.45 45.52
C ALA A 134 1.32 13.55 44.26
N PHE A 135 0.39 12.58 44.28
CA PHE A 135 0.09 11.77 43.10
C PHE A 135 -0.46 12.62 41.94
N LEU A 136 -1.44 13.50 42.20
CA LEU A 136 -2.05 14.34 41.17
C LEU A 136 -1.02 15.28 40.53
N ALA A 137 -0.17 15.89 41.35
CA ALA A 137 0.92 16.74 40.87
C ALA A 137 1.97 15.96 40.06
N ALA A 138 2.17 14.67 40.32
CA ALA A 138 3.04 13.81 39.52
C ALA A 138 2.40 13.42 38.18
N ALA A 139 1.10 13.10 38.17
CA ALA A 139 0.34 12.77 36.97
C ALA A 139 0.22 13.97 36.00
N GLU A 140 0.07 15.18 36.52
CA GLU A 140 0.03 16.41 35.71
C GLU A 140 1.35 16.65 34.94
N LYS A 141 2.48 16.16 35.46
CA LYS A 141 3.81 16.29 34.83
C LYS A 141 4.10 15.24 33.75
N LEU A 142 3.17 14.33 33.48
CA LEU A 142 3.25 13.40 32.36
C LEU A 142 2.94 14.17 31.08
N SER A 143 3.83 14.13 30.09
CA SER A 143 3.57 14.81 28.82
C SER A 143 4.32 14.11 27.70
N LEU A 144 3.69 14.09 26.53
CA LEU A 144 4.19 13.44 25.32
C LEU A 144 4.13 14.41 24.12
N PRO A 145 4.70 15.63 24.22
CA PRO A 145 4.64 16.62 23.15
C PRO A 145 5.26 16.14 21.83
N ILE A 146 6.43 15.48 21.88
CA ILE A 146 7.14 15.02 20.68
C ILE A 146 6.30 13.94 20.00
N LEU A 147 5.80 12.95 20.75
CA LEU A 147 4.91 11.93 20.22
C LEU A 147 3.63 12.53 19.61
N GLY A 148 3.09 13.59 20.21
CA GLY A 148 1.98 14.36 19.67
C GLY A 148 2.27 14.91 18.27
N GLU A 149 3.44 15.53 18.09
CA GLU A 149 3.87 16.11 16.80
C GLU A 149 4.13 15.05 15.72
N ILE A 150 4.70 13.90 16.09
CA ILE A 150 5.05 12.85 15.13
C ILE A 150 3.91 11.86 14.84
N THR A 151 2.71 12.08 15.38
CA THR A 151 1.57 11.16 15.19
C THR A 151 1.26 10.94 13.70
N GLY A 152 1.38 11.98 12.86
CA GLY A 152 1.21 11.87 11.41
C GLY A 152 2.28 11.03 10.70
N ARG A 153 3.43 10.79 11.34
CA ARG A 153 4.57 10.01 10.82
C ARG A 153 4.61 8.58 11.36
N LEU A 154 3.70 8.19 12.26
CA LEU A 154 3.64 6.82 12.80
C LEU A 154 3.36 5.75 11.75
N HIS A 155 2.90 6.13 10.55
CA HIS A 155 2.72 5.20 9.43
C HIS A 155 4.04 4.61 8.89
N TYR A 156 5.18 5.25 9.18
CA TYR A 156 6.51 4.69 8.89
C TYR A 156 6.97 3.67 9.93
N VAL A 157 6.33 3.61 11.10
CA VAL A 157 6.66 2.67 12.16
C VAL A 157 5.83 1.40 11.98
N ASP A 158 6.40 0.25 12.38
CA ASP A 158 5.67 -1.01 12.36
C ASP A 158 4.37 -0.91 13.18
N ARG A 159 3.31 -1.56 12.67
CA ARG A 159 1.96 -1.49 13.26
C ARG A 159 1.91 -1.75 14.77
N PRO A 160 2.57 -2.79 15.33
CA PRO A 160 2.48 -3.03 16.77
C PRO A 160 3.17 -1.93 17.59
N THR A 161 4.33 -1.43 17.16
CA THR A 161 5.01 -0.33 17.86
C THR A 161 4.20 0.96 17.77
N ALA A 162 3.69 1.33 16.59
CA ALA A 162 2.84 2.50 16.40
C ALA A 162 1.56 2.43 17.24
N ALA A 163 0.90 1.27 17.29
CA ALA A 163 -0.30 1.07 18.12
C ALA A 163 -0.01 1.22 19.62
N ARG A 164 1.13 0.70 20.09
CA ARG A 164 1.58 0.90 21.48
C ARG A 164 1.85 2.36 21.79
N MET A 165 2.51 3.09 20.89
CA MET A 165 2.75 4.54 21.06
C MET A 165 1.43 5.33 21.17
N LEU A 166 0.46 5.06 20.29
CA LEU A 166 -0.86 5.67 20.37
C LEU A 166 -1.59 5.32 21.67
N ARG A 167 -1.48 4.07 22.13
CA ARG A 167 -2.07 3.65 23.40
C ARG A 167 -1.41 4.31 24.60
N ILE A 168 -0.08 4.47 24.61
CA ILE A 168 0.65 5.22 25.64
C ILE A 168 0.13 6.66 25.71
N LYS A 169 0.03 7.34 24.55
CA LYS A 169 -0.51 8.70 24.46
C LYS A 169 -1.92 8.78 25.03
N GLY A 170 -2.81 7.89 24.59
CA GLY A 170 -4.19 7.83 25.07
C GLY A 170 -4.29 7.56 26.57
N VAL A 171 -3.47 6.66 27.12
CA VAL A 171 -3.42 6.38 28.56
C VAL A 171 -2.98 7.61 29.35
N VAL A 172 -1.90 8.28 28.94
CA VAL A 172 -1.42 9.49 29.63
C VAL A 172 -2.50 10.58 29.62
N GLU A 173 -3.13 10.83 28.46
CA GLU A 173 -4.20 11.81 28.33
C GLU A 173 -5.43 11.45 29.18
N THR A 174 -5.81 10.17 29.22
CA THR A 174 -6.94 9.68 30.03
C THR A 174 -6.65 9.84 31.52
N VAL A 175 -5.48 9.41 31.99
CA VAL A 175 -5.10 9.55 33.40
C VAL A 175 -5.09 11.02 33.82
N GLN A 176 -4.59 11.92 32.97
CA GLN A 176 -4.62 13.35 33.26
C GLN A 176 -6.03 13.93 33.26
N ALA A 177 -6.88 13.52 32.33
CA ALA A 177 -8.28 13.94 32.31
C ALA A 177 -8.99 13.47 33.58
N ASP A 178 -8.83 12.21 33.98
CA ASP A 178 -9.42 11.63 35.18
C ASP A 178 -8.92 12.36 36.44
N CYS A 179 -7.62 12.68 36.53
CA CYS A 179 -7.05 13.43 37.65
C CYS A 179 -7.65 14.85 37.77
N ARG A 180 -8.01 15.50 36.66
CA ARG A 180 -8.60 16.86 36.66
C ARG A 180 -10.06 16.88 37.09
N ILE A 181 -10.76 15.74 37.01
CA ILE A 181 -12.15 15.63 37.44
C ILE A 181 -12.24 15.63 38.97
N LEU A 182 -11.20 15.14 39.66
CA LEU A 182 -11.17 15.10 41.11
C LEU A 182 -11.20 16.52 41.70
N ASN A 183 -12.23 16.81 42.49
CA ASN A 183 -12.50 18.10 43.10
C ASN A 183 -12.53 18.07 44.64
N GLY A 184 -12.32 16.89 45.25
CA GLY A 184 -12.28 16.70 46.70
C GLY A 184 -13.66 16.47 47.34
N GLN A 185 -14.71 16.30 46.54
CA GLN A 185 -16.06 15.95 47.01
C GLN A 185 -16.36 14.45 46.86
N GLU A 186 -15.41 13.67 46.38
CA GLU A 186 -15.57 12.23 46.13
C GLU A 186 -15.70 11.46 47.43
N SER A 187 -16.53 10.42 47.39
CA SER A 187 -16.61 9.41 48.44
C SER A 187 -15.35 8.55 48.51
N GLU A 188 -15.12 7.91 49.64
CA GLU A 188 -14.00 6.97 49.83
C GLU A 188 -14.02 5.84 48.80
N GLU A 189 -15.21 5.32 48.48
CA GLU A 189 -15.39 4.25 47.48
C GLU A 189 -15.01 4.70 46.06
N GLU A 190 -15.38 5.92 45.68
CA GLU A 190 -15.00 6.52 44.39
C GLU A 190 -13.48 6.70 44.28
N LEU A 191 -12.82 7.17 45.35
CA LEU A 191 -11.36 7.33 45.39
C LEU A 191 -10.63 5.98 45.31
N LEU A 192 -11.14 4.94 45.97
CA LEU A 192 -10.62 3.58 45.89
C LEU A 192 -10.77 3.00 44.47
N HIS A 193 -11.93 3.21 43.84
CA HIS A 193 -12.17 2.78 42.47
C HIS A 193 -11.26 3.50 41.47
N PHE A 194 -11.10 4.82 41.64
CA PHE A 194 -10.18 5.64 40.86
C PHE A 194 -8.74 5.12 40.98
N HIS A 195 -8.26 4.92 42.21
CA HIS A 195 -6.91 4.39 42.48
C HIS A 195 -6.66 3.09 41.73
N ARG A 196 -7.56 2.12 41.86
CA ARG A 196 -7.44 0.81 41.19
C ARG A 196 -7.40 0.96 39.67
N THR A 197 -8.28 1.78 39.12
CA THR A 197 -8.40 1.99 37.66
C THR A 197 -7.14 2.62 37.10
N VAL A 198 -6.65 3.69 37.72
CA VAL A 198 -5.40 4.35 37.33
C VAL A 198 -4.21 3.42 37.49
N PHE A 199 -4.12 2.66 38.57
CA PHE A 199 -3.04 1.71 38.80
C PHE A 199 -2.95 0.66 37.69
N VAL A 200 -4.07 0.03 37.33
CA VAL A 200 -4.12 -0.97 36.24
C VAL A 200 -3.74 -0.31 34.90
N THR A 201 -4.26 0.89 34.65
CA THR A 201 -4.03 1.62 33.39
C THR A 201 -2.57 2.04 33.22
N LEU A 202 -1.95 2.58 34.27
CA LEU A 202 -0.53 2.94 34.27
C LEU A 202 0.37 1.70 34.14
N ARG A 203 0.01 0.56 34.74
CA ARG A 203 0.75 -0.69 34.54
C ARG A 203 0.75 -1.16 33.08
N LEU A 204 -0.37 -1.02 32.39
CA LEU A 204 -0.43 -1.30 30.96
C LEU A 204 0.50 -0.37 30.18
N ALA A 205 0.51 0.93 30.51
CA ALA A 205 1.43 1.88 29.87
C ALA A 205 2.90 1.55 30.10
N VAL A 206 3.30 1.07 31.28
CA VAL A 206 4.70 0.64 31.52
C VAL A 206 5.11 -0.52 30.61
N ALA A 207 4.24 -1.51 30.43
CA ALA A 207 4.52 -2.63 29.53
C ALA A 207 4.74 -2.15 28.09
N ASP A 208 3.92 -1.21 27.62
CA ASP A 208 4.07 -0.62 26.29
C ASP A 208 5.30 0.26 26.17
N LEU A 209 5.54 1.14 27.15
CA LEU A 209 6.70 2.02 27.20
C LEU A 209 7.99 1.20 27.18
N THR A 210 8.05 0.11 27.95
CA THR A 210 9.19 -0.81 27.96
C THR A 210 9.43 -1.41 26.58
N ALA A 211 8.38 -1.89 25.93
CA ALA A 211 8.51 -2.52 24.62
C ALA A 211 8.92 -1.51 23.54
N VAL A 212 8.32 -0.32 23.52
CA VAL A 212 8.65 0.72 22.54
C VAL A 212 10.06 1.30 22.79
N CYS A 213 10.46 1.52 24.04
CA CYS A 213 11.84 1.91 24.36
C CYS A 213 12.85 0.87 23.86
N GLY A 214 12.54 -0.42 23.94
CA GLY A 214 13.37 -1.48 23.36
C GLY A 214 13.53 -1.36 21.84
N GLU A 215 12.46 -0.98 21.12
CA GLU A 215 12.55 -0.72 19.67
C GLU A 215 13.34 0.56 19.36
N CYS A 216 13.21 1.60 20.18
CA CYS A 216 14.03 2.81 20.09
C CYS A 216 15.52 2.51 20.28
N GLU A 217 15.87 1.67 21.26
CA GLU A 217 17.26 1.22 21.49
C GLU A 217 17.82 0.46 20.29
N LYS A 218 17.05 -0.45 19.70
CA LYS A 218 17.42 -1.15 18.46
C LYS A 218 17.62 -0.18 17.30
N ALA A 219 16.77 0.84 17.18
CA ALA A 219 16.90 1.85 16.14
C ALA A 219 18.19 2.68 16.30
N MET A 220 18.51 3.10 17.53
CA MET A 220 19.76 3.80 17.83
C MET A 220 21.00 2.93 17.57
N ALA A 221 20.94 1.63 17.89
CA ALA A 221 22.01 0.69 17.62
C ALA A 221 22.24 0.49 16.11
N ARG A 222 21.16 0.38 15.31
CA ARG A 222 21.25 0.29 13.84
C ARG A 222 21.90 1.53 13.21
N LEU A 223 21.68 2.70 13.81
CA LEU A 223 22.29 3.97 13.40
C LEU A 223 23.68 4.21 14.02
N GLN A 224 24.21 3.27 14.80
CA GLN A 224 25.51 3.38 15.48
C GLN A 224 25.62 4.62 16.39
N LEU A 225 24.48 5.04 16.98
CA LEU A 225 24.42 6.19 17.89
C LEU A 225 24.77 5.81 19.34
N VAL A 226 24.73 4.52 19.67
CA VAL A 226 25.08 3.99 20.98
C VAL A 226 26.27 3.04 20.80
N ASN A 227 27.43 3.43 21.31
CA ASN A 227 28.58 2.53 21.44
C ASN A 227 28.37 1.69 22.71
N HIS A 228 28.30 0.37 22.54
CA HIS A 228 28.41 -0.57 23.66
C HIS A 228 29.84 -0.62 24.19
#